data_AF-A0A2E3IWZ0-F1
#
_entry.id   AF-A0A2E3IWZ0-F1
#
_cell.length_a   1.000
_cell.length_b   1.000
_cell.length_c   1.000
_cell.angle_alpha   90.00
_cell.angle_beta   90.00
_cell.angle_gamma   90.00
#
_symmetry.space_group_name_H-M   'P 1'
#
loop_
_entity.id
_entity.type
_entity.pdbx_description
1 polymer ?
#
loop_
_entity_poly.entity_id
_entity_poly.type
_entity_poly.pdbx_seq_one_letter_code
_entity_poly.pdbx_strand_id
1 'polypeptide(L)'
;MALELVADVHLHSRFARATSKELNPENLFRWSRIKGVNLVGTGDFTHPVWIEELRDKLEPAEEGIYRLRSELASQVEEELPTSCDGEVRFVLSTEIWIRRGNCSADEIEELLRTNLESIRSQHASQESGLLVIL
;
A
#
# COMPACT_ATOMS: atom_id res chain seq x y z
N MET A 1 -22.36 -11.42 11.75
CA MET A 1 -22.23 -9.95 11.61
C MET A 1 -21.22 -9.71 10.50
N ALA A 2 -21.58 -8.92 9.48
CA ALA A 2 -20.63 -8.56 8.43
C ALA A 2 -19.57 -7.64 9.04
N LEU A 3 -18.30 -7.90 8.73
CA LEU A 3 -17.21 -7.00 9.09
C LEU A 3 -17.41 -5.69 8.30
N GLU A 4 -17.49 -4.56 8.98
CA GLU A 4 -17.53 -3.25 8.33
C GLU A 4 -16.14 -2.95 7.76
N LEU A 5 -16.04 -2.72 6.46
CA LEU A 5 -14.78 -2.39 5.80
C LEU A 5 -14.57 -0.88 5.82
N VAL A 6 -13.61 -0.41 6.61
CA VAL A 6 -13.15 0.98 6.59
C VAL A 6 -11.86 1.06 5.78
N ALA A 7 -11.88 1.82 4.68
CA ALA A 7 -10.76 1.93 3.76
C ALA A 7 -10.29 3.38 3.56
N ASP A 8 -8.97 3.59 3.61
CA ASP A 8 -8.31 4.85 3.26
C ASP A 8 -7.28 4.58 2.15
N VAL A 9 -7.69 4.78 0.90
CA VAL A 9 -6.90 4.38 -0.28
C VAL A 9 -6.19 5.55 -0.96
N HIS A 10 -6.54 6.80 -0.61
CA HIS A 10 -5.96 8.01 -1.18
C HIS A 10 -4.91 8.61 -0.25
N LEU A 11 -3.72 8.04 -0.34
CA LEU A 11 -2.56 8.49 0.41
C LEU A 11 -1.41 8.83 -0.54
N HIS A 12 -0.48 9.62 -0.03
CA HIS A 12 0.79 9.90 -0.67
C HIS A 12 1.92 9.42 0.22
N SER A 13 2.99 8.93 -0.41
CA SER A 13 4.21 8.49 0.25
C SER A 13 4.96 9.67 0.88
N ARG A 14 5.97 9.37 1.71
CA ARG A 14 6.93 10.37 2.22
C ARG A 14 7.75 11.08 1.14
N PHE A 15 7.69 10.60 -0.10
CA PHE A 15 8.41 11.18 -1.25
C PHE A 15 7.57 12.21 -2.01
N ALA A 16 6.26 12.26 -1.76
CA ALA A 16 5.42 13.35 -2.25
C ALA A 16 5.74 14.69 -1.56
N ARG A 17 5.30 15.78 -2.17
CA ARG A 17 5.45 17.11 -1.58
C ARG A 17 4.48 17.26 -0.41
N ALA A 18 4.96 17.90 0.66
CA ALA A 18 4.17 18.23 1.85
C ALA A 18 3.60 17.02 2.62
N THR A 19 4.22 15.84 2.50
CA THR A 19 3.92 14.67 3.34
C THR A 19 4.92 14.51 4.49
N SER A 20 4.53 13.73 5.51
CA SER A 20 5.40 13.45 6.65
C SER A 20 6.58 12.57 6.24
N LYS A 21 7.79 12.91 6.73
CA LYS A 21 8.99 12.07 6.54
C LYS A 21 8.91 10.73 7.26
N GLU A 22 8.08 10.66 8.29
CA GLU A 22 7.84 9.45 9.10
C GLU A 22 6.84 8.50 8.45
N LEU A 23 6.28 8.83 7.28
CA LEU A 23 5.33 7.95 6.60
C LEU A 23 6.07 6.74 6.02
N ASN A 24 5.99 5.63 6.75
CA ASN A 24 6.51 4.31 6.40
C ASN A 24 5.43 3.24 6.67
N PRO A 25 5.59 1.98 6.21
CA PRO A 25 4.58 0.94 6.37
C PRO A 25 4.21 0.66 7.84
N GLU A 26 5.16 0.73 8.76
CA GLU A 26 4.95 0.52 10.20
C GLU A 26 4.07 1.62 10.80
N ASN A 27 4.33 2.88 10.45
CA ASN A 27 3.52 4.03 10.88
C ASN A 27 2.15 4.04 10.20
N LEU A 28 2.05 3.65 8.93
CA LEU A 28 0.76 3.46 8.26
C LEU A 28 -0.07 2.39 8.99
N PHE A 29 0.54 1.26 9.34
CA PHE A 29 -0.11 0.21 10.13
C PHE A 29 -0.55 0.73 11.49
N ARG A 30 0.36 1.38 12.23
CA ARG A 30 0.10 1.96 13.56
C ARG A 30 -1.09 2.91 13.56
N TRP A 31 -1.11 3.86 12.64
CA TRP A 31 -2.19 4.85 12.55
C TRP A 31 -3.48 4.24 12.03
N SER A 32 -3.42 3.23 11.16
CA SER A 32 -4.60 2.50 10.70
C SER A 32 -5.26 1.75 11.87
N ARG A 33 -4.47 1.10 12.73
CA ARG A 33 -4.97 0.49 13.98
C ARG A 33 -5.61 1.50 14.92
N ILE A 34 -4.98 2.66 15.12
CA ILE A 34 -5.52 3.71 16.00
C ILE A 34 -6.84 4.29 15.44
N LYS A 35 -6.93 4.45 14.12
CA LYS A 35 -8.10 5.02 13.44
C LYS A 35 -9.22 4.01 13.20
N GLY A 36 -8.95 2.72 13.32
CA GLY A 36 -9.88 1.65 12.94
C GLY A 36 -10.03 1.48 11.42
N VAL A 37 -8.98 1.79 10.64
CA VAL A 37 -8.94 1.55 9.19
C VAL A 37 -8.43 0.14 8.94
N ASN A 38 -9.18 -0.65 8.17
CA ASN A 38 -8.87 -2.06 7.90
C ASN A 38 -8.16 -2.26 6.57
N LEU A 39 -8.32 -1.34 5.61
CA LEU A 39 -7.64 -1.36 4.32
C LEU A 39 -7.01 -0.01 4.03
N VAL A 40 -5.69 0.03 3.83
CA VAL A 40 -4.95 1.26 3.61
C VAL A 40 -4.18 1.22 2.28
N GLY A 41 -4.23 2.30 1.52
CA GLY A 41 -3.45 2.49 0.31
C GLY A 41 -1.99 2.83 0.64
N THR A 42 -1.03 2.31 -0.11
CA THR A 42 0.38 2.65 0.10
C THR A 42 0.73 4.07 -0.34
N GLY A 43 0.02 4.60 -1.33
CA GLY A 43 0.32 5.86 -2.00
C GLY A 43 1.62 5.81 -2.81
N ASP A 44 1.66 6.51 -3.95
CA ASP A 44 2.83 6.67 -4.83
C ASP A 44 3.71 5.43 -5.03
N PHE A 45 3.13 4.22 -5.11
CA PHE A 45 3.93 2.97 -5.13
C PHE A 45 4.93 2.89 -6.29
N THR A 46 4.76 3.73 -7.32
CA THR A 46 5.64 3.83 -8.49
C THR A 46 6.95 4.55 -8.20
N HIS A 47 7.13 5.17 -7.03
CA HIS A 47 8.39 5.79 -6.65
C HIS A 47 9.47 4.71 -6.39
N PRO A 48 10.65 4.79 -7.03
CA PRO A 48 11.62 3.68 -7.06
C PRO A 48 12.24 3.35 -5.70
N VAL A 49 12.35 4.31 -4.78
CA VAL A 49 12.82 3.99 -3.41
C VAL A 49 11.66 3.46 -2.57
N TRP A 50 10.44 3.93 -2.83
CA TRP A 50 9.28 3.55 -2.04
C TRP A 50 8.86 2.11 -2.32
N ILE A 51 8.89 1.70 -3.59
CA ILE A 51 8.58 0.33 -3.98
C ILE A 51 9.52 -0.70 -3.34
N GLU A 52 10.81 -0.40 -3.18
CA GLU A 52 11.75 -1.28 -2.48
C GLU A 52 11.41 -1.36 -0.98
N GLU A 53 11.11 -0.23 -0.34
CA GLU A 53 10.65 -0.23 1.06
C GLU A 53 9.37 -1.04 1.27
N LEU A 54 8.42 -0.93 0.34
CA LEU A 54 7.18 -1.71 0.36
C LEU A 54 7.48 -3.20 0.19
N ARG A 55 8.40 -3.60 -0.69
CA ARG A 55 8.82 -4.99 -0.88
C ARG A 55 9.51 -5.57 0.35
N ASP A 56 10.35 -4.79 1.00
CA ASP A 56 11.10 -5.22 2.17
C ASP A 56 10.18 -5.44 3.37
N LYS A 57 9.09 -4.67 3.48
CA LYS A 57 8.26 -4.60 4.71
C LYS A 57 6.89 -5.23 4.57
N LEU A 58 6.35 -5.34 3.36
CA LEU A 58 5.06 -5.96 3.10
C LEU A 58 5.24 -7.38 2.59
N GLU A 59 4.26 -8.22 2.89
CA GLU A 59 4.14 -9.56 2.35
C GLU A 59 2.72 -9.83 1.85
N PRO A 60 2.53 -10.73 0.87
CA PRO A 60 1.21 -11.09 0.39
C PRO A 60 0.33 -11.65 1.52
N ALA A 61 -0.93 -11.23 1.58
CA ALA A 61 -1.93 -11.73 2.52
C ALA A 61 -3.08 -12.41 1.76
N GLU A 62 -3.74 -11.66 0.90
CA GLU A 62 -4.79 -12.14 -0.01
C GLU A 62 -4.44 -11.73 -1.45
N GLU A 63 -5.25 -12.12 -2.43
CA GLU A 63 -5.00 -11.78 -3.84
C GLU A 63 -4.99 -10.27 -4.04
N GLY A 64 -3.81 -9.72 -4.40
CA GLY A 64 -3.65 -8.28 -4.57
C GLY A 64 -3.66 -7.44 -3.29
N ILE A 65 -3.67 -8.09 -2.13
CA ILE A 65 -3.68 -7.44 -0.83
C ILE A 65 -2.45 -7.89 -0.05
N TYR A 66 -1.86 -6.94 0.65
CA TYR A 66 -0.64 -7.13 1.40
C TYR A 66 -0.89 -6.91 2.89
N ARG A 67 0.02 -7.42 3.72
CA ARG A 67 0.08 -7.10 5.14
C ARG A 67 1.50 -6.72 5.50
N LEU A 68 1.66 -6.01 6.61
CA LEU A 68 2.97 -5.78 7.20
C LEU A 68 3.54 -7.14 7.64
N ARG A 69 4.84 -7.39 7.39
CA ARG A 69 5.51 -8.61 7.86
C ARG A 69 5.27 -8.84 9.34
N SER A 70 5.07 -10.09 9.73
CA SER A 70 4.70 -10.48 11.10
C SER A 70 5.63 -9.87 12.16
N GLU A 71 6.93 -9.86 11.90
CA GLU A 71 7.94 -9.39 12.87
C GLU A 71 7.82 -7.88 13.09
N LEU A 72 7.52 -7.12 12.04
CA LEU A 72 7.32 -5.66 12.10
C LEU A 72 5.95 -5.33 12.71
N ALA A 73 4.92 -6.09 12.36
CA ALA A 73 3.58 -5.93 12.92
C ALA A 73 3.59 -6.14 14.44
N SER A 74 4.23 -7.21 14.94
CA SER A 74 4.32 -7.46 16.37
C SER A 74 5.05 -6.35 17.13
N GLN A 75 6.13 -5.80 16.57
CA GLN A 75 6.85 -4.66 17.17
C GLN A 75 5.96 -3.44 17.32
N VAL A 76 5.15 -3.12 16.30
CA VAL A 76 4.21 -2.00 16.36
C VAL A 76 3.07 -2.28 17.34
N GLU A 77 2.57 -3.51 17.38
CA GLU A 77 1.47 -3.93 18.25
C GLU A 77 1.83 -3.88 19.74
N GLU A 78 3.08 -4.16 20.11
CA GLU A 78 3.57 -4.02 21.49
C GLU A 78 3.45 -2.58 22.03
N GLU A 79 3.52 -1.58 21.15
CA GLU A 79 3.41 -0.15 21.51
C GLU A 79 1.98 0.39 21.45
N LEU A 80 1.02 -0.38 20.95
CA LEU A 80 -0.35 0.05 20.76
C LEU A 80 -1.19 -0.13 22.04
N PRO A 81 -2.14 0.78 22.33
CA PRO A 81 -3.13 0.56 23.38
C PRO A 81 -3.94 -0.72 23.11
N THR A 82 -4.26 -1.47 24.17
CA THR A 82 -5.04 -2.72 24.08
C THR A 82 -6.44 -2.54 23.48
N SER A 83 -6.98 -1.32 23.48
CA SER A 83 -8.25 -0.98 22.85
C SER A 83 -8.20 -0.90 21.32
N CYS A 84 -7.01 -0.88 20.72
CA CYS A 84 -6.82 -0.84 19.27
C CYS A 84 -6.69 -2.26 18.73
N ASP A 85 -7.79 -3.01 18.75
CA ASP A 85 -7.90 -4.31 18.08
C ASP A 85 -8.29 -4.13 16.60
N GLY A 86 -7.93 -5.09 15.76
CA GLY A 86 -8.30 -5.09 14.35
C GLY A 86 -7.16 -5.43 13.40
N GLU A 87 -7.53 -5.90 12.23
CA GLU A 87 -6.56 -6.22 11.19
C GLU A 87 -6.40 -5.06 10.22
N VAL A 88 -5.17 -4.86 9.75
CA VAL A 88 -4.85 -3.88 8.72
C VAL A 88 -4.29 -4.61 7.51
N ARG A 89 -4.84 -4.29 6.36
CA ARG A 89 -4.40 -4.74 5.04
C ARG A 89 -3.96 -3.56 4.21
N PHE A 90 -3.03 -3.81 3.31
CA PHE A 90 -2.46 -2.83 2.40
C PHE A 90 -2.90 -3.14 0.97
N VAL A 91 -3.19 -2.10 0.21
CA VAL A 91 -3.35 -2.17 -1.25
C VAL A 91 -2.36 -1.22 -1.89
N LEU A 92 -1.72 -1.66 -2.98
CA LEU A 92 -0.84 -0.77 -3.74
C LEU A 92 -1.70 0.31 -4.40
N SER A 93 -1.37 1.57 -4.14
CA SER A 93 -2.07 2.71 -4.73
C SER A 93 -1.13 3.79 -5.21
N THR A 94 -1.53 4.46 -6.29
CA THR A 94 -0.83 5.64 -6.84
C THR A 94 -1.83 6.59 -7.47
N GLU A 95 -1.47 7.87 -7.49
CA GLU A 95 -2.22 8.91 -8.18
C GLU A 95 -1.54 9.27 -9.50
N ILE A 96 -2.33 9.36 -10.58
CA ILE A 96 -1.78 9.63 -11.91
C ILE A 96 -2.37 10.91 -12.50
N TRP A 97 -1.51 11.90 -12.69
CA TRP A 97 -1.89 13.13 -13.38
C TRP A 97 -1.48 13.10 -14.84
N ILE A 98 -2.46 13.02 -15.72
CA ILE A 98 -2.25 13.05 -17.16
C ILE A 98 -2.50 14.45 -17.69
N ARG A 99 -1.51 15.03 -18.36
CA ARG A 99 -1.72 16.24 -19.16
C ARG A 99 -2.35 15.84 -20.49
N ARG A 100 -3.53 16.42 -20.80
CA ARG A 100 -4.19 16.21 -22.11
C ARG A 100 -3.21 16.41 -23.26
N GLY A 101 -3.12 15.41 -24.13
CA GLY A 101 -2.31 15.42 -25.35
C GLY A 101 -0.91 14.81 -25.25
N ASN A 102 -0.47 14.36 -24.08
CA ASN A 102 0.90 13.83 -23.87
C ASN A 102 1.00 12.33 -23.62
N CYS A 103 -0.10 11.62 -23.38
CA CYS A 103 -0.06 10.19 -23.08
C CYS A 103 -1.44 9.57 -23.37
N SER A 104 -1.44 8.42 -24.03
CA SER A 104 -2.62 7.57 -24.23
C SER A 104 -2.88 6.71 -22.98
N ALA A 105 -4.10 6.18 -22.85
CA ALA A 105 -4.42 5.28 -21.74
C ALA A 105 -3.57 3.98 -21.77
N ASP A 106 -3.23 3.51 -22.97
CA ASP A 106 -2.46 2.28 -23.18
C ASP A 106 -1.02 2.39 -22.65
N GLU A 107 -0.36 3.53 -22.88
CA GLU A 107 0.99 3.81 -22.36
C GLU A 107 1.04 3.84 -20.83
N ILE A 108 -0.05 4.25 -20.18
CA ILE A 108 -0.17 4.28 -18.72
C ILE A 108 -0.38 2.87 -18.19
N GLU A 109 -1.25 2.09 -18.83
CA GLU A 109 -1.45 0.69 -18.46
C GLU A 109 -0.14 -0.09 -18.57
N GLU A 110 0.66 0.13 -19.61
CA GLU A 110 1.97 -0.52 -19.80
C GLU A 110 2.98 -0.13 -18.70
N LEU A 111 3.06 1.15 -18.34
CA LEU A 111 3.91 1.63 -17.25
C LEU A 111 3.52 1.00 -15.91
N LEU A 112 2.23 0.92 -15.63
CA LEU A 112 1.73 0.31 -14.39
C LEU A 112 1.95 -1.20 -14.39
N ARG A 113 1.72 -1.87 -15.52
CA ARG A 113 1.96 -3.30 -15.68
C ARG A 113 3.42 -3.65 -15.43
N THR A 114 4.36 -2.88 -15.96
CA THR A 114 5.80 -3.08 -15.74
C THR A 114 6.17 -3.00 -14.26
N ASN A 115 5.64 -1.99 -13.55
CA ASN A 115 5.88 -1.83 -12.11
C ASN A 115 5.23 -2.95 -11.29
N LEU A 116 4.03 -3.38 -11.65
CA LEU A 116 3.34 -4.50 -11.02
C LEU A 116 4.05 -5.83 -11.27
N GLU A 117 4.49 -6.10 -12.50
CA GLU A 117 5.25 -7.30 -12.85
C GLU A 117 6.58 -7.37 -12.10
N SER A 118 7.24 -6.23 -11.89
CA SER A 118 8.45 -6.15 -11.07
C SER A 118 8.18 -6.60 -9.62
N ILE A 119 7.02 -6.29 -9.05
CA ILE A 119 6.59 -6.79 -7.73
C ILE A 119 6.19 -8.28 -7.81
N ARG A 120 5.48 -8.71 -8.87
CA ARG A 120 4.99 -10.09 -9.04
C ARG A 120 6.10 -11.11 -9.28
N SER A 121 7.15 -10.77 -10.00
CA SER A 121 8.24 -11.70 -10.38
C SER A 121 8.99 -12.30 -9.19
N GLN A 122 8.91 -11.69 -8.00
CA GLN A 122 9.49 -12.20 -6.76
C GLN A 122 8.49 -13.00 -5.89
N HIS A 123 7.20 -12.98 -6.23
CA HIS A 123 6.13 -13.69 -5.54
C HIS A 123 5.36 -14.54 -6.55
N ALA A 124 5.98 -15.67 -6.95
CA ALA A 124 5.59 -16.55 -8.05
C ALA A 124 4.21 -17.26 -7.91
N SER A 125 3.33 -16.81 -7.01
CA SER A 125 2.07 -17.46 -6.68
C SER A 125 0.80 -16.61 -6.85
N GLN A 126 0.89 -15.37 -7.34
CA GLN A 126 -0.31 -14.52 -7.55
C GLN A 126 -0.50 -14.10 -9.00
N GLU A 127 -1.61 -14.54 -9.62
CA GLU A 127 -1.99 -14.24 -11.00
C GLU A 127 -2.73 -12.88 -11.14
N SER A 128 -3.35 -12.35 -10.08
CA SER A 128 -4.05 -11.06 -10.09
C SER A 128 -3.63 -10.17 -8.92
N GLY A 129 -3.36 -8.90 -9.21
CA GLY A 129 -3.03 -7.89 -8.21
C GLY A 129 -4.07 -6.77 -8.23
N LEU A 130 -4.58 -6.38 -7.07
CA LEU A 130 -5.47 -5.25 -6.91
C LEU A 130 -4.61 -3.99 -6.86
N LEU A 131 -4.67 -3.21 -7.93
CA LEU A 131 -4.05 -1.89 -8.00
C LEU A 131 -5.15 -0.84 -7.94
N VAL A 132 -5.04 0.10 -7.01
CA VAL A 132 -5.93 1.26 -6.93
C VAL A 132 -5.25 2.45 -7.58
N ILE A 133 -5.80 2.90 -8.71
CA ILE A 133 -5.37 4.12 -9.39
C ILE A 133 -6.36 5.22 -9.04
N LEU A 134 -5.85 6.34 -8.54
CA LEU A 134 -6.61 7.52 -8.15
C LEU A 134 -6.37 8.69 -9.10
#